data_AF-A0A3N2CP76-F1
#
_entry.id   AF-A0A3N2CP76-F1
#
_cell.length_a   1.000
_cell.length_b   1.000
_cell.length_c   1.000
_cell.angle_alpha   90.00
_cell.angle_beta   90.00
_cell.angle_gamma   90.00
#
_symmetry.space_group_name_H-M   'P 1'
#
loop_
_entity.id
_entity.type
_entity.pdbx_description
1 polymer ?
#
loop_
_entity_poly.entity_id
_entity_poly.type
_entity_poly.pdbx_seq_one_letter_code
_entity_poly.pdbx_strand_id
1 'polypeptide(L)'
;MADLTRVDEHPGPSYAPAAAVAADLLDGVRERLARDAAPLSPQVVARALRDQGHPVGDATVLAVHDALQRDVVGAGPLEPLLRLEGVTDVLVNGPGAVYVDRGRGLELTGVRFPDDQAVRRLAQRLAATAGRRLDDASPHVDLRLPDGSRFHAVLAPLARPGTTLSLRVPRSTVFTLAELVTAGAVPEAGAALLRQVVERRLAFLVSGGTRPG
;
A
#
# COMPACT_ATOMS: atom_id res chain seq x y z
N MET A 1 28.52 -22.85 -43.75
CA MET A 1 29.75 -22.05 -43.70
C MET A 1 29.32 -20.59 -43.63
N ALA A 2 29.60 -19.96 -42.48
CA ALA A 2 29.41 -18.54 -42.13
C ALA A 2 27.98 -17.97 -41.99
N ASP A 3 27.54 -17.92 -40.72
CA ASP A 3 27.29 -16.69 -39.92
C ASP A 3 26.18 -15.70 -40.36
N LEU A 4 25.05 -15.79 -39.66
CA LEU A 4 24.03 -14.74 -39.53
C LEU A 4 23.54 -14.74 -38.08
N THR A 5 24.28 -14.06 -37.19
CA THR A 5 23.73 -13.64 -35.89
C THR A 5 24.22 -12.23 -35.56
N ARG A 6 23.52 -11.22 -36.07
CA ARG A 6 23.48 -9.88 -35.48
C ARG A 6 22.02 -9.56 -35.22
N VAL A 7 21.56 -9.88 -34.02
CA VAL A 7 20.33 -9.31 -33.46
C VAL A 7 20.73 -7.94 -32.96
N ASP A 8 20.16 -6.93 -33.61
CA ASP A 8 20.29 -5.53 -33.25
C ASP A 8 19.56 -5.33 -31.91
N GLU A 9 20.31 -5.23 -30.81
CA GLU A 9 19.76 -4.86 -29.50
C GLU A 9 19.35 -3.38 -29.56
N HIS A 10 18.04 -3.13 -29.70
CA HIS A 10 17.48 -1.82 -29.39
C HIS A 10 17.43 -1.64 -27.86
N PRO A 11 18.19 -0.70 -27.27
CA PRO A 11 17.98 -0.34 -25.88
C PRO A 11 16.65 0.40 -25.77
N GLY A 12 15.68 -0.22 -25.10
CA GLY A 12 14.43 0.45 -24.71
C GLY A 12 14.71 1.69 -23.86
N PRO A 13 13.79 2.68 -23.84
CA PRO A 13 14.04 3.96 -23.19
C PRO A 13 14.30 3.77 -21.68
N SER A 14 15.50 4.17 -21.26
CA SER A 14 15.92 4.24 -19.87
C SER A 14 15.04 5.23 -19.09
N TYR A 15 14.07 4.72 -18.34
CA TYR A 15 13.24 5.49 -17.40
C TYR A 15 13.84 5.49 -15.98
N ALA A 16 15.16 5.38 -15.85
CA ALA A 16 15.84 5.29 -14.56
C ALA A 16 16.26 6.64 -13.91
N PRO A 17 16.61 7.72 -14.64
CA PRO A 17 17.22 8.90 -14.00
C PRO A 17 16.21 9.86 -13.34
N ALA A 18 14.99 10.02 -13.89
CA ALA A 18 14.02 10.97 -13.33
C ALA A 18 13.40 10.50 -12.00
N ALA A 19 13.19 9.20 -11.83
CA ALA A 19 12.65 8.61 -10.60
C ALA A 19 13.67 8.64 -9.45
N ALA A 20 14.95 8.42 -9.75
CA ALA A 20 16.04 8.51 -8.77
C ALA A 20 16.23 9.96 -8.27
N VAL A 21 16.22 10.94 -9.19
CA VAL A 21 16.28 12.37 -8.84
C VAL A 21 15.10 12.78 -7.95
N ALA A 22 13.90 12.25 -8.19
CA ALA A 22 12.74 12.51 -7.34
C ALA A 22 12.86 11.86 -5.95
N ALA A 23 13.48 10.68 -5.84
CA ALA A 23 13.69 9.99 -4.57
C ALA A 23 14.73 10.71 -3.68
N ASP A 24 15.86 11.12 -4.26
CA ASP A 24 16.90 11.88 -3.55
C ASP A 24 16.37 13.23 -3.05
N LEU A 25 15.53 13.89 -3.87
CA LEU A 25 14.86 15.13 -3.52
C LEU A 25 13.91 14.94 -2.32
N LEU A 26 13.15 13.84 -2.31
CA LEU A 26 12.23 13.51 -1.22
C LEU A 26 13.00 13.20 0.07
N ASP A 27 14.08 12.43 -0.01
CA ASP A 27 14.92 12.09 1.15
C ASP A 27 15.59 13.32 1.76
N GLY A 28 16.12 14.23 0.92
CA GLY A 28 16.67 15.50 1.36
C GLY A 28 15.68 16.39 2.11
N VAL A 29 14.44 16.49 1.60
CA VAL A 29 13.38 17.27 2.26
C VAL A 29 12.87 16.57 3.54
N ARG A 30 12.78 15.23 3.56
CA ARG A 30 12.41 14.44 4.74
C ARG A 30 13.39 14.65 5.89
N GLU A 31 14.69 14.57 5.63
CA GLU A 31 15.72 14.70 6.67
C GLU A 31 15.68 16.09 7.33
N ARG A 32 15.36 17.13 6.55
CA ARG A 32 15.21 18.51 7.05
C ARG A 32 13.95 18.67 7.91
N LEU A 33 12.81 18.14 7.44
CA LEU A 33 11.55 18.17 8.19
C LEU A 33 11.66 17.43 9.53
N ALA A 34 12.33 16.29 9.54
CA ALA A 34 12.60 15.52 10.75
C ALA A 34 13.45 16.29 11.76
N ARG A 35 14.35 17.16 11.29
CA ARG A 35 15.24 17.98 12.13
C ARG A 35 14.54 19.20 12.72
N ASP A 36 13.66 19.85 11.96
CA ASP A 36 13.07 21.14 12.34
C ASP A 36 11.69 21.00 13.03
N ALA A 37 11.13 19.79 13.13
CA ALA A 37 9.81 19.48 13.69
C ALA A 37 8.66 20.36 13.14
N ALA A 38 8.85 20.93 11.95
CA ALA A 38 7.88 21.82 11.32
C ALA A 38 6.70 21.01 10.73
N PRO A 39 5.45 21.50 10.85
CA PRO A 39 4.32 20.89 10.15
C PRO A 39 4.55 20.96 8.64
N LEU A 40 4.30 19.83 7.95
CA LEU A 40 4.44 19.76 6.51
C LEU A 40 3.49 20.76 5.83
N SER A 41 4.05 21.69 5.06
CA SER A 41 3.29 22.63 4.25
C SER A 41 4.01 22.89 2.92
N PRO A 42 3.30 23.32 1.87
CA PRO A 42 3.93 23.66 0.59
C PRO A 42 5.04 24.71 0.74
N GLN A 43 4.90 25.62 1.71
CA GLN A 43 5.88 26.66 2.00
C GLN A 43 7.18 26.10 2.59
N VAL A 44 7.07 25.11 3.49
CA VAL A 44 8.23 24.44 4.08
C VAL A 44 8.95 23.59 3.02
N VAL A 45 8.20 22.91 2.16
CA VAL A 45 8.76 22.13 1.04
C VAL A 45 9.48 23.05 0.04
N ALA A 46 8.86 24.16 -0.36
CA ALA A 46 9.47 25.14 -1.26
C ALA A 46 10.75 25.77 -0.68
N ARG A 47 10.85 25.89 0.65
CA ARG A 47 12.06 26.36 1.33
C ARG A 47 13.15 25.31 1.30
N ALA A 48 12.84 24.06 1.66
CA ALA A 48 13.80 22.96 1.64
C ALA A 48 14.38 22.71 0.23
N LEU A 49 13.55 22.77 -0.81
CA LEU A 49 13.99 22.64 -2.20
C LEU A 49 14.93 23.77 -2.63
N ARG A 50 14.65 25.02 -2.21
CA ARG A 50 15.52 26.17 -2.47
C ARG A 50 16.87 26.04 -1.78
N ASP A 51 16.88 25.64 -0.52
CA ASP A 51 18.10 25.49 0.28
C ASP A 51 19.05 24.41 -0.32
N GLN A 52 18.50 23.48 -1.09
CA GLN A 52 19.24 22.44 -1.82
C GLN A 52 19.58 22.81 -3.28
N GLY A 53 19.25 24.04 -3.72
CA GLY A 53 19.58 24.54 -5.05
C GLY A 53 18.69 24.01 -6.18
N HIS A 54 17.52 23.43 -5.87
CA HIS A 54 16.61 22.91 -6.89
C HIS A 54 15.68 23.99 -7.45
N PRO A 55 15.30 23.91 -8.74
CA PRO A 55 14.30 24.81 -9.33
C PRO A 55 12.96 24.65 -8.62
N VAL A 56 12.39 25.77 -8.15
CA VAL A 56 11.15 25.76 -7.38
C VAL A 56 10.02 26.29 -8.27
N GLY A 57 9.42 25.38 -9.03
CA GLY A 57 8.14 25.61 -9.70
C GLY A 57 6.99 25.13 -8.81
N ASP A 58 5.84 25.82 -8.87
CA ASP A 58 4.66 25.50 -8.05
C ASP A 58 4.21 24.04 -8.23
N ALA A 59 4.25 23.52 -9.46
CA ALA A 59 3.92 22.12 -9.75
C ALA A 59 4.89 21.13 -9.06
N THR A 60 6.18 21.44 -9.02
CA THR A 60 7.20 20.61 -8.35
C THR A 60 7.02 20.66 -6.83
N VAL A 61 6.75 21.85 -6.28
CA VAL A 61 6.48 22.03 -4.84
C VAL A 61 5.25 21.22 -4.44
N LEU A 62 4.16 21.32 -5.20
CA LEU A 62 2.92 20.57 -4.92
C LEU A 62 3.14 19.06 -5.07
N ALA A 63 3.83 18.61 -6.11
CA ALA A 63 4.13 17.18 -6.29
C ALA A 63 4.98 16.60 -5.14
N VAL A 64 6.01 17.34 -4.71
CA VAL A 64 6.87 16.95 -3.58
C VAL A 64 6.10 17.03 -2.27
N HIS A 65 5.32 18.08 -2.05
CA HIS A 65 4.44 18.20 -0.89
C HIS A 65 3.46 17.03 -0.82
N ASP A 66 2.78 16.69 -1.89
CA ASP A 66 1.79 15.61 -1.90
C ASP A 66 2.46 14.24 -1.75
N ALA A 67 3.65 14.05 -2.30
CA ALA A 67 4.45 12.84 -2.05
C ALA A 67 4.84 12.74 -0.57
N LEU A 68 5.41 13.79 0.01
CA LEU A 68 5.76 13.85 1.43
C LEU A 68 4.53 13.73 2.33
N GLN A 69 3.40 14.33 1.95
CA GLN A 69 2.17 14.27 2.72
C GLN A 69 1.63 12.85 2.71
N ARG A 70 1.74 12.12 1.59
CA ARG A 70 1.43 10.69 1.53
C ARG A 70 2.43 9.84 2.33
N ASP A 71 3.69 10.23 2.42
CA ASP A 71 4.66 9.53 3.27
C ASP A 71 4.46 9.80 4.77
N VAL A 72 4.04 11.02 5.10
CA VAL A 72 3.88 11.53 6.47
C VAL A 72 2.50 11.18 7.04
N VAL A 73 1.46 11.17 6.20
CA VAL A 73 0.04 10.94 6.57
C VAL A 73 -0.49 9.57 6.09
N GLY A 74 0.01 9.03 4.98
CA GLY A 74 -0.40 7.73 4.42
C GLY A 74 0.39 6.54 5.00
N ALA A 75 0.42 5.42 4.27
CA ALA A 75 1.10 4.19 4.72
C ALA A 75 2.64 4.25 4.64
N GLY A 76 3.21 5.43 4.40
CA GLY A 76 4.65 5.66 4.33
C GLY A 76 5.32 4.79 3.25
N PRO A 77 6.40 4.04 3.58
CA PRO A 77 7.11 3.22 2.59
C PRO A 77 6.27 2.07 2.00
N LEU A 78 5.11 1.75 2.59
CA LEU A 78 4.19 0.71 2.07
C LEU A 78 3.27 1.25 0.98
N GLU A 79 3.16 2.56 0.88
CA GLU A 79 2.22 3.24 0.01
C GLU A 79 2.41 2.89 -1.49
N PRO A 80 3.64 2.79 -2.05
CA PRO A 80 3.82 2.32 -3.42
C PRO A 80 3.33 0.88 -3.63
N LEU A 81 3.44 0.01 -2.61
CA LEU A 81 3.00 -1.39 -2.70
C LEU A 81 1.47 -1.49 -2.75
N LEU A 82 0.77 -0.67 -1.97
CA LEU A 82 -0.70 -0.61 -1.94
C LEU A 82 -1.32 -0.19 -3.28
N ARG A 83 -0.56 0.50 -4.13
CA ARG A 83 -1.01 0.96 -5.46
C ARG A 83 -0.67 0.01 -6.59
N LEU A 84 0.10 -1.05 -6.33
CA LEU A 84 0.44 -2.02 -7.36
C LEU A 84 -0.83 -2.74 -7.82
N GLU A 85 -1.03 -2.81 -9.13
CA GLU A 85 -2.19 -3.47 -9.71
C GLU A 85 -2.29 -4.92 -9.24
N GLY A 86 -3.48 -5.31 -8.77
CA GLY A 86 -3.76 -6.66 -8.29
C GLY A 86 -3.28 -6.98 -6.87
N VAL A 87 -2.61 -6.06 -6.16
CA VAL A 87 -2.30 -6.25 -4.73
C VAL A 87 -3.59 -6.20 -3.91
N THR A 88 -3.81 -7.23 -3.11
CA THR A 88 -4.94 -7.33 -2.18
C THR A 88 -4.52 -7.03 -0.75
N ASP A 89 -3.30 -7.41 -0.38
CA ASP A 89 -2.80 -7.29 0.99
C ASP A 89 -1.32 -6.87 0.99
N VAL A 90 -0.94 -6.02 1.96
CA VAL A 90 0.45 -5.68 2.30
C VAL A 90 0.67 -6.02 3.77
N LEU A 91 1.69 -6.83 4.05
CA LEU A 91 1.98 -7.35 5.38
C LEU A 91 3.38 -6.97 5.81
N VAL A 92 3.55 -6.61 7.08
CA VAL A 92 4.85 -6.36 7.71
C VAL A 92 5.00 -7.32 8.87
N ASN A 93 6.04 -8.15 8.83
CA ASN A 93 6.38 -9.12 9.88
C ASN A 93 7.71 -8.74 10.55
N GLY A 94 7.71 -7.60 11.24
CA GLY A 94 8.91 -6.94 11.74
C GLY A 94 9.67 -6.16 10.65
N PRO A 95 10.78 -5.50 11.00
CA PRO A 95 11.41 -4.50 10.13
C PRO A 95 12.05 -5.06 8.86
N GLY A 96 12.46 -6.33 8.88
CA GLY A 96 13.18 -6.97 7.79
C GLY A 96 12.30 -7.72 6.77
N ALA A 97 10.98 -7.77 6.96
CA ALA A 97 10.10 -8.63 6.19
C ALA A 97 8.78 -7.92 5.84
N VAL A 98 8.68 -7.46 4.60
CA VAL A 98 7.46 -6.86 4.03
C VAL A 98 6.99 -7.70 2.84
N TYR A 99 5.73 -8.12 2.87
CA TYR A 99 5.13 -8.98 1.86
C TYR A 99 3.96 -8.30 1.16
N VAL A 100 3.67 -8.73 -0.06
CA VAL A 100 2.40 -8.46 -0.76
C VAL A 100 1.68 -9.77 -1.07
N ASP A 101 0.34 -9.75 -1.09
CA ASP A 101 -0.49 -10.82 -1.66
C ASP A 101 -1.24 -10.26 -2.87
N ARG A 102 -1.26 -11.01 -3.97
CA ARG A 102 -2.02 -10.70 -5.21
C ARG A 102 -3.11 -11.74 -5.49
N GLY A 103 -3.50 -12.51 -4.47
CA GLY A 103 -4.41 -13.64 -4.59
C GLY A 103 -3.73 -14.97 -4.93
N ARG A 104 -2.40 -15.01 -5.05
CA ARG A 104 -1.61 -16.22 -5.34
C ARG A 104 -0.71 -16.67 -4.19
N GLY A 105 -0.73 -15.94 -3.06
CA GLY A 105 0.14 -16.18 -1.92
C GLY A 105 1.07 -14.99 -1.65
N LEU A 106 1.89 -15.13 -0.61
CA LEU A 106 2.77 -14.06 -0.13
C LEU A 106 4.06 -13.96 -0.94
N GLU A 107 4.35 -12.76 -1.41
CA GLU A 107 5.56 -12.40 -2.15
C GLU A 107 6.40 -11.42 -1.31
N LEU A 108 7.66 -11.76 -1.03
CA LEU A 108 8.57 -10.86 -0.31
C LEU A 108 8.94 -9.68 -1.21
N THR A 109 8.92 -8.47 -0.64
CA THR A 109 9.27 -7.23 -1.34
C THR A 109 10.69 -6.76 -1.01
N GLY A 110 11.17 -5.75 -1.73
CA GLY A 110 12.42 -5.06 -1.40
C GLY A 110 12.31 -4.05 -0.25
N VAL A 111 11.10 -3.75 0.24
CA VAL A 111 10.89 -2.74 1.28
C VAL A 111 11.37 -3.27 2.63
N ARG A 112 12.16 -2.45 3.34
CA ARG A 112 12.65 -2.72 4.69
C ARG A 112 12.50 -1.48 5.55
N PHE A 113 12.25 -1.70 6.83
CA PHE A 113 12.31 -0.66 7.85
C PHE A 113 13.68 -0.69 8.54
N PRO A 114 14.18 0.47 9.02
CA PRO A 114 15.47 0.52 9.70
C PRO A 114 15.46 -0.26 11.02
N ASP A 115 14.35 -0.21 11.75
CA ASP A 115 14.18 -0.88 13.03
C ASP A 115 12.69 -1.13 13.34
N ASP A 116 12.42 -1.91 14.39
CA ASP A 116 11.05 -2.19 14.85
C ASP A 116 10.33 -0.91 15.31
N GLN A 117 11.07 0.06 15.84
CA GLN A 117 10.52 1.34 16.27
C GLN A 117 9.92 2.13 15.11
N ALA A 118 10.49 2.03 13.91
CA ALA A 118 9.93 2.63 12.70
C ALA A 118 8.61 1.98 12.30
N VAL A 119 8.51 0.64 12.42
CA VAL A 119 7.25 -0.09 12.18
C VAL A 119 6.20 0.31 13.22
N ARG A 120 6.57 0.37 14.51
CA ARG A 120 5.70 0.85 15.59
C ARG A 120 5.20 2.28 15.33
N ARG A 121 6.10 3.21 14.99
CA ARG A 121 5.71 4.60 14.67
C ARG A 121 4.73 4.66 13.50
N LEU A 122 4.92 3.85 12.45
CA LEU A 122 3.96 3.76 11.34
C LEU A 122 2.60 3.26 11.83
N ALA A 123 2.58 2.17 12.60
CA ALA A 123 1.35 1.60 13.13
C ALA A 123 0.55 2.61 13.97
N GLN A 124 1.24 3.35 14.84
CA GLN A 124 0.65 4.34 15.73
C GLN A 124 0.06 5.51 14.96
N ARG A 125 0.76 6.01 13.93
CA ARG A 125 0.23 7.07 13.06
C ARG A 125 -1.02 6.61 12.34
N LEU A 126 -1.00 5.42 11.71
CA LEU A 126 -2.16 4.86 11.02
C LEU A 126 -3.35 4.69 11.97
N ALA A 127 -3.12 4.19 13.19
CA ALA A 127 -4.17 4.09 14.20
C ALA A 127 -4.76 5.47 14.56
N ALA A 128 -3.91 6.49 14.73
CA ALA A 128 -4.33 7.85 15.05
C ALA A 128 -5.19 8.49 13.94
N THR A 129 -4.92 8.19 12.66
CA THR A 129 -5.74 8.69 11.54
C THR A 129 -7.21 8.23 11.60
N ALA A 130 -7.46 7.09 12.24
CA ALA A 130 -8.82 6.57 12.48
C ALA A 130 -9.30 6.78 13.93
N GLY A 131 -8.65 7.66 14.69
CA GLY A 131 -9.04 8.00 16.06
C GLY A 131 -8.83 6.88 17.08
N ARG A 132 -7.91 5.94 16.80
CA ARG A 132 -7.63 4.81 17.69
C ARG A 132 -6.25 4.96 18.34
N ARG A 133 -6.17 4.56 19.61
CA ARG A 133 -4.89 4.45 20.32
C ARG A 133 -4.22 3.11 20.02
N LEU A 134 -2.91 3.14 19.90
CA LEU A 134 -2.04 1.97 19.79
C LEU A 134 -0.76 2.27 20.58
N ASP A 135 -0.58 1.60 21.70
CA ASP A 135 0.55 1.79 22.62
C ASP A 135 0.67 0.58 23.55
N ASP A 136 1.54 0.63 24.55
CA ASP A 136 1.84 -0.55 25.38
C ASP A 136 0.65 -0.97 26.26
N ALA A 137 -0.31 -0.05 26.53
CA ALA A 137 -1.55 -0.36 27.23
C ALA A 137 -2.65 -0.87 26.30
N SER A 138 -2.56 -0.59 25.00
CA SER A 138 -3.47 -1.07 23.95
C SER A 138 -2.64 -1.54 22.74
N PRO A 139 -2.00 -2.72 22.84
CA PRO A 139 -0.90 -3.11 21.95
C PRO A 139 -1.36 -3.76 20.64
N HIS A 140 -2.65 -3.69 20.33
CA HIS A 140 -3.20 -4.14 19.06
C HIS A 140 -4.37 -3.26 18.64
N VAL A 141 -4.65 -3.25 17.34
CA VAL A 141 -5.79 -2.52 16.78
C VAL A 141 -6.32 -3.21 15.54
N ASP A 142 -7.63 -3.09 15.32
CA ASP A 142 -8.31 -3.40 14.06
C ASP A 142 -9.25 -2.23 13.75
N LEU A 143 -9.13 -1.68 12.53
CA LEU A 143 -9.83 -0.49 12.08
C LEU A 143 -9.89 -0.41 10.55
N ARG A 144 -10.67 0.55 10.05
CA ARG A 144 -10.64 0.98 8.66
C ARG A 144 -9.94 2.33 8.55
N LEU A 145 -9.05 2.44 7.58
CA LEU A 145 -8.38 3.69 7.22
C LEU A 145 -9.31 4.58 6.36
N PRO A 146 -9.00 5.88 6.22
CA PRO A 146 -9.83 6.81 5.44
C PRO A 146 -9.99 6.43 3.96
N ASP A 147 -9.03 5.69 3.39
CA ASP A 147 -9.09 5.14 2.03
C ASP A 147 -10.00 3.89 1.91
N GLY A 148 -10.59 3.45 3.02
CA GLY A 148 -11.44 2.25 3.12
C GLY A 148 -10.67 0.96 3.39
N SER A 149 -9.34 0.98 3.33
CA SER A 149 -8.48 -0.19 3.61
C SER A 149 -8.68 -0.68 5.03
N ARG A 150 -8.63 -2.00 5.22
CA ARG A 150 -8.62 -2.58 6.58
C ARG A 150 -7.18 -2.59 7.09
N PHE A 151 -6.99 -2.14 8.31
CA PHE A 151 -5.69 -2.09 8.96
C PHE A 151 -5.75 -2.83 10.29
N HIS A 152 -4.83 -3.77 10.44
CA HIS A 152 -4.58 -4.47 11.68
C HIS A 152 -3.11 -4.30 12.07
N ALA A 153 -2.84 -4.09 13.35
CA ALA A 153 -1.49 -4.08 13.88
C ALA A 153 -1.42 -4.71 15.27
N VAL A 154 -0.26 -5.29 15.58
CA VAL A 154 0.10 -5.80 16.90
C VAL A 154 1.54 -5.39 17.20
N LEU A 155 1.76 -4.74 18.34
CA LEU A 155 3.07 -4.24 18.76
C LEU A 155 3.94 -5.37 19.33
N ALA A 156 5.25 -5.26 19.15
CA ALA A 156 6.21 -6.00 19.96
C ALA A 156 6.05 -5.62 21.45
N PRO A 157 6.30 -6.53 22.41
CA PRO A 157 6.79 -7.90 22.23
C PRO A 157 5.67 -8.96 22.04
N LEU A 158 4.40 -8.56 21.96
CA LEU A 158 3.30 -9.50 21.76
C LEU A 158 3.34 -10.14 20.37
N ALA A 159 3.74 -9.36 19.37
CA ALA A 159 4.09 -9.87 18.06
C ALA A 159 5.58 -10.28 17.99
N ARG A 160 5.86 -11.35 17.25
CA ARG A 160 7.23 -11.84 16.95
C ARG A 160 7.38 -12.03 15.43
N PRO A 161 8.54 -11.71 14.84
CA PRO A 161 9.80 -11.27 15.48
C PRO A 161 9.85 -9.78 15.87
N GLY A 162 8.80 -9.01 15.58
CA GLY A 162 8.66 -7.60 15.91
C GLY A 162 7.21 -7.16 15.72
N THR A 163 6.96 -5.86 15.74
CA THR A 163 5.67 -5.25 15.43
C THR A 163 5.18 -5.73 14.05
N THR A 164 3.93 -6.20 13.99
CA THR A 164 3.32 -6.74 12.76
C THR A 164 2.18 -5.86 12.28
N LEU A 165 2.09 -5.66 10.95
CA LEU A 165 1.04 -4.88 10.29
C LEU A 165 0.38 -5.73 9.19
N SER A 166 -0.92 -5.53 8.99
CA SER A 166 -1.68 -6.05 7.86
C SER A 166 -2.56 -4.95 7.30
N LEU A 167 -2.36 -4.62 6.03
CA LEU A 167 -3.17 -3.67 5.28
C LEU A 167 -3.86 -4.43 4.16
N ARG A 168 -5.19 -4.41 4.13
CA ARG A 168 -5.99 -5.03 3.08
C ARG A 168 -6.72 -3.97 2.29
N VAL A 169 -6.40 -3.90 1.00
CA VAL A 169 -6.96 -2.93 0.08
C VAL A 169 -8.40 -3.32 -0.24
N PRO A 170 -9.36 -2.38 -0.29
CA PRO A 170 -10.72 -2.66 -0.73
C PRO A 170 -10.67 -3.17 -2.17
N ARG A 171 -11.33 -4.30 -2.43
CA ARG A 171 -11.51 -4.73 -3.81
C ARG A 171 -12.42 -3.74 -4.53
N SER A 172 -11.93 -3.15 -5.61
CA SER A 172 -12.74 -2.32 -6.51
C SER A 172 -13.65 -3.14 -7.40
N THR A 173 -13.35 -4.44 -7.60
CA THR A 173 -14.11 -5.31 -8.49
C THR A 173 -15.28 -5.98 -7.76
N VAL A 174 -16.49 -5.52 -8.05
CA VAL A 174 -17.72 -6.23 -7.73
C VAL A 174 -18.02 -7.16 -8.91
N PHE A 175 -17.92 -8.48 -8.70
CA PHE A 175 -18.29 -9.43 -9.74
C PHE A 175 -19.80 -9.43 -9.94
N THR A 176 -20.23 -9.31 -11.19
CA THR A 176 -21.57 -9.67 -11.63
C THR A 176 -21.76 -11.18 -11.54
N LEU A 177 -23.02 -11.64 -11.47
CA LEU A 177 -23.32 -13.07 -11.51
C LEU A 177 -22.78 -13.75 -12.78
N ALA A 178 -22.73 -13.03 -13.91
CA ALA A 178 -22.17 -13.54 -15.16
C ALA A 178 -20.65 -13.71 -15.10
N GLU A 179 -19.94 -12.77 -14.47
CA GLU A 179 -18.49 -12.89 -14.26
C GLU A 179 -18.16 -14.02 -13.28
N LEU A 180 -18.98 -14.25 -12.25
CA LEU A 180 -18.82 -15.40 -11.36
C LEU A 180 -19.00 -16.75 -12.08
N VAL A 181 -19.92 -16.82 -13.05
CA VAL A 181 -20.07 -18.00 -13.92
C VAL A 181 -18.85 -18.18 -14.81
N THR A 182 -18.40 -17.09 -15.43
CA THR A 182 -17.23 -17.10 -16.32
C THR A 182 -15.95 -17.49 -15.57
N ALA A 183 -15.80 -17.06 -14.32
CA ALA A 183 -14.69 -17.43 -13.44
C ALA A 183 -14.79 -18.87 -12.87
N GLY A 184 -15.87 -19.61 -13.18
CA GLY A 184 -16.10 -20.96 -12.67
C GLY A 184 -16.47 -21.04 -11.18
N ALA A 185 -16.68 -19.89 -10.52
CA ALA A 185 -17.06 -19.81 -9.12
C ALA A 185 -18.53 -20.23 -8.88
N VAL A 186 -19.39 -20.03 -9.90
CA VAL A 186 -20.81 -20.41 -9.86
C VAL A 186 -21.15 -21.18 -11.14
N PRO A 187 -21.65 -22.43 -11.07
CA PRO A 187 -22.14 -23.14 -12.25
C PRO A 187 -23.35 -22.40 -12.87
N GLU A 188 -23.54 -22.50 -14.19
CA GLU A 188 -24.63 -21.82 -14.89
C GLU A 188 -26.02 -22.15 -14.32
N ALA A 189 -26.25 -23.41 -13.96
CA ALA A 189 -27.47 -23.85 -13.27
C ALA A 189 -27.64 -23.18 -11.89
N GLY A 190 -26.55 -22.98 -11.15
CA GLY A 190 -26.55 -22.25 -9.88
C GLY A 190 -26.88 -20.77 -10.07
N ALA A 191 -26.38 -20.15 -11.12
CA ALA A 191 -26.74 -18.77 -11.47
C ALA A 191 -28.22 -18.63 -11.85
N ALA A 192 -28.78 -19.58 -12.58
CA ALA A 192 -30.22 -19.60 -12.87
C ALA A 192 -31.07 -19.69 -11.59
N LEU A 193 -30.70 -20.56 -10.66
CA LEU A 193 -31.36 -20.67 -9.36
C LEU A 193 -31.27 -19.38 -8.55
N LEU A 194 -30.07 -18.78 -8.46
CA LEU A 194 -29.85 -17.54 -7.72
C LEU A 194 -30.71 -16.39 -8.27
N ARG A 195 -30.87 -16.27 -9.60
CA ARG A 195 -31.78 -15.28 -10.19
C ARG A 195 -33.22 -15.46 -9.70
N GLN A 196 -33.72 -16.70 -9.71
CA GLN A 196 -35.08 -16.99 -9.25
C GLN A 196 -35.27 -16.71 -7.74
N VAL A 197 -34.26 -17.04 -6.92
CA VAL A 197 -34.27 -16.74 -5.47
C VAL A 197 -34.39 -15.23 -5.22
N VAL A 198 -33.60 -14.42 -5.94
CA VAL A 198 -33.61 -12.96 -5.82
C VAL A 198 -34.91 -12.35 -6.37
N GLU A 199 -35.36 -12.77 -7.55
CA GLU A 199 -36.61 -12.29 -8.18
C GLU A 199 -37.83 -12.56 -7.29
N ARG A 200 -37.84 -13.72 -6.61
CA ARG A 200 -38.90 -14.11 -5.68
C ARG A 200 -38.69 -13.59 -4.25
N ARG A 201 -37.61 -12.86 -4.00
CA ARG A 201 -37.24 -12.28 -2.69
C ARG A 201 -37.23 -13.31 -1.56
N LEU A 202 -36.75 -14.52 -1.86
CA LEU A 202 -36.64 -15.57 -0.85
C LEU A 202 -35.49 -15.22 0.11
N ALA A 203 -35.65 -15.57 1.38
CA ALA A 203 -34.55 -15.45 2.35
C ALA A 203 -33.51 -16.54 2.05
N PHE A 204 -32.24 -16.14 1.98
CA PHE A 204 -31.11 -17.06 1.81
C PHE A 204 -29.87 -16.56 2.53
N LEU A 205 -28.93 -17.47 2.77
CA LEU A 205 -27.64 -17.20 3.40
C LEU A 205 -26.53 -17.66 2.45
N VAL A 206 -25.55 -16.81 2.20
CA VAL A 206 -24.30 -17.21 1.54
C VAL A 206 -23.32 -17.62 2.65
N SER A 207 -22.86 -18.87 2.63
CA SER A 207 -21.92 -19.40 3.61
C SER A 207 -20.66 -19.97 2.92
N GLY A 208 -19.52 -19.92 3.62
CA GLY A 208 -18.22 -20.41 3.14
C GLY A 208 -17.13 -20.17 4.19
N GLY A 209 -16.01 -20.90 4.11
CA GLY A 209 -14.87 -20.79 5.05
C GLY A 209 -14.08 -19.49 4.86
N THR A 210 -13.32 -19.02 5.85
CA THR A 210 -12.57 -17.75 5.77
C THR A 210 -11.68 -17.70 4.51
N ARG A 211 -11.98 -16.73 3.63
CA ARG A 211 -11.47 -16.55 2.24
C ARG A 211 -12.28 -17.29 1.12
N PRO A 212 -13.58 -17.01 0.91
CA PRO A 212 -14.29 -17.36 -0.31
C PRO A 212 -14.95 -16.11 -0.92
N GLY A 213 -14.24 -15.45 -1.83
CA GLY A 213 -14.71 -14.23 -2.48
C GLY A 213 -13.66 -13.16 -2.49
#